data_AF-A0A0N1LSP9-F1
#
_entry.id   AF-A0A0N1LSP9-F1
#
_cell.length_a   1.000
_cell.length_b   1.000
_cell.length_c   1.000
_cell.angle_alpha   90.00
_cell.angle_beta   90.00
_cell.angle_gamma   90.00
#
_symmetry.space_group_name_H-M   'P 1'
#
loop_
_entity.id
_entity.type
_entity.pdbx_description
1 polymer ?
#
loop_
_entity_poly.entity_id
_entity_poly.type
_entity_poly.pdbx_seq_one_letter_code
_entity_poly.pdbx_strand_id
1 'polypeptide(L)'
;MKHILEALDDRRAAAKLGGGEKRIDAQHARGRLTARERIDLLLDKHSFEEMDMFVQHRSTEFGMEKTKIPGDGVVTGWGTVNGR
;
A
#
# COMPACT_ATOMS: atom_id res chain seq x y z
N MET A 1 -2.85 5.74 -25.33
CA MET A 1 -1.83 5.65 -24.25
C MET A 1 -2.18 6.50 -23.03
N LYS A 2 -2.53 7.78 -23.18
CA LYS A 2 -2.82 8.68 -22.03
C LYS A 2 -3.82 8.12 -21.01
N HIS A 3 -4.96 7.61 -21.47
CA HIS A 3 -6.00 6.97 -20.64
C HIS A 3 -5.51 5.78 -19.79
N ILE A 4 -4.56 4.98 -20.30
CA ILE A 4 -4.05 3.81 -19.57
C ILE A 4 -3.15 4.25 -18.42
N LEU A 5 -2.36 5.31 -18.62
CA LEU A 5 -1.50 5.88 -17.59
C LEU A 5 -2.33 6.51 -16.47
N GLU A 6 -3.36 7.27 -16.82
CA GLU A 6 -4.31 7.84 -15.85
C GLU A 6 -4.98 6.73 -15.00
N ALA A 7 -5.51 5.69 -15.64
CA ALA A 7 -6.10 4.55 -14.93
C ALA A 7 -5.09 3.81 -14.03
N LEU A 8 -3.81 3.75 -14.41
CA LEU A 8 -2.78 3.15 -13.57
C LEU A 8 -2.48 4.01 -12.33
N ASP A 9 -2.41 5.33 -12.49
CA ASP A 9 -2.15 6.24 -11.39
C ASP A 9 -3.32 6.28 -10.39
N ASP A 10 -4.56 6.20 -10.87
CA ASP A 10 -5.75 6.05 -10.03
C ASP A 10 -5.68 4.74 -9.21
N ARG A 11 -5.28 3.63 -9.83
CA ARG A 11 -5.10 2.35 -9.13
C ARG A 11 -4.00 2.42 -8.07
N ARG A 12 -2.90 3.13 -8.35
CA ARG A 12 -1.82 3.36 -7.37
C ARG A 12 -2.32 4.20 -6.20
N ALA A 13 -3.07 5.27 -6.46
CA ALA A 13 -3.66 6.11 -5.43
C ALA A 13 -4.59 5.31 -4.51
N ALA A 14 -5.47 4.48 -5.10
CA ALA A 14 -6.35 3.59 -4.35
C ALA A 14 -5.58 2.57 -3.49
N ALA A 15 -4.52 1.95 -4.03
CA ALA A 15 -3.70 0.99 -3.28
C ALA A 15 -2.95 1.65 -2.10
N LYS A 16 -2.51 2.90 -2.27
CA LYS A 16 -1.83 3.67 -1.22
C LYS A 16 -2.75 4.01 -0.04
N LEU A 17 -4.04 4.21 -0.29
CA LEU A 17 -5.05 4.41 0.76
C LEU A 17 -5.28 3.17 1.64
N GLY A 18 -4.93 1.97 1.15
CA GLY A 18 -5.01 0.72 1.90
C GLY A 18 -6.40 0.49 2.51
N GLY A 19 -6.48 0.51 3.84
CA GLY A 19 -7.73 0.32 4.58
C GLY A 19 -8.72 1.49 4.53
N GLY A 20 -8.38 2.60 3.86
CA GLY A 20 -9.14 3.85 3.75
C GLY A 20 -8.76 4.88 4.82
N GLU A 21 -9.10 6.15 4.57
CA GLU A 21 -8.77 7.30 5.44
C GLU A 21 -9.15 7.07 6.91
N LYS A 22 -10.38 6.60 7.16
CA LYS A 22 -10.86 6.30 8.52
C LYS A 22 -9.93 5.37 9.31
N ARG A 23 -9.30 4.39 8.64
CA ARG A 23 -8.38 3.44 9.30
C ARG A 23 -6.99 4.04 9.48
N ILE A 24 -6.56 4.90 8.55
CA ILE A 24 -5.31 5.67 8.66
C ILE A 24 -5.41 6.59 9.88
N ASP A 25 -6.48 7.39 9.98
CA ASP A 25 -6.73 8.29 11.10
C ASP A 25 -6.77 7.54 12.44
N ALA A 26 -7.39 6.36 12.47
CA ALA A 26 -7.42 5.52 13.67
C ALA A 26 -6.03 4.98 14.08
N GLN A 27 -5.10 4.75 13.13
CA GLN A 27 -3.71 4.40 13.47
C GLN A 27 -2.99 5.60 14.06
N HIS A 28 -3.10 6.77 13.42
CA HIS A 28 -2.46 7.99 13.88
C HIS A 28 -2.98 8.43 15.25
N ALA A 29 -4.29 8.33 15.49
CA ALA A 29 -4.89 8.60 16.80
C ALA A 29 -4.37 7.70 17.92
N ARG A 30 -3.84 6.52 17.59
CA ARG A 30 -3.17 5.60 18.53
C ARG A 30 -1.66 5.85 18.65
N GLY A 31 -1.15 6.92 18.06
CA GLY A 31 0.29 7.23 18.01
C GLY A 31 1.09 6.27 17.13
N ARG A 32 0.44 5.59 16.17
CA ARG A 32 1.08 4.62 15.28
C ARG A 32 1.12 5.16 13.85
N LEU A 33 2.24 4.93 13.20
CA LEU A 33 2.39 5.12 11.76
C LEU A 33 1.75 3.97 10.97
N THR A 34 1.32 4.25 9.76
CA THR A 34 0.93 3.27 8.74
C THR A 34 2.14 2.45 8.27
N ALA A 35 1.89 1.37 7.51
CA ALA A 35 2.97 0.53 6.98
C ALA A 35 3.92 1.30 6.06
N ARG A 36 3.39 2.10 5.13
CA ARG A 36 4.21 2.87 4.17
C ARG A 36 4.98 4.00 4.85
N GLU A 37 4.38 4.70 5.82
CA GLU A 37 5.10 5.71 6.61
C GLU A 37 6.28 5.12 7.38
N ARG A 38 6.18 3.88 7.88
CA ARG A 38 7.31 3.21 8.54
C ARG A 38 8.43 2.86 7.57
N ILE A 39 8.07 2.44 6.36
CA ILE A 39 9.05 2.16 5.29
C ILE A 39 9.76 3.44 4.89
N ASP A 40 9.02 4.54 4.68
CA ASP A 40 9.56 5.85 4.32
C ASP A 40 10.50 6.42 5.39
N LEU A 41 10.28 6.08 6.67
CA LEU A 41 11.19 6.47 7.76
C LEU A 41 12.44 5.60 7.87
N LEU A 42 12.33 4.32 7.50
CA LEU A 42 13.42 3.35 7.64
C LEU A 42 14.43 3.45 6.49
N LEU A 43 13.92 3.59 5.27
CA LEU A 43 14.72 3.54 4.06
C LEU A 43 15.23 4.92 3.66
N ASP A 44 16.33 4.94 2.91
CA ASP A 44 16.85 6.16 2.34
C ASP A 44 15.80 6.78 1.39
N LYS A 45 15.73 8.11 1.38
CA LYS A 45 14.73 8.85 0.62
C LYS A 45 14.74 8.44 -0.85
N HIS A 46 13.57 8.10 -1.40
CA HIS A 46 13.38 7.67 -2.79
C HIS A 46 14.07 6.35 -3.17
N SER A 47 14.49 5.52 -2.20
CA SER A 47 15.09 4.21 -2.48
C SER A 47 14.09 3.06 -2.53
N PHE A 48 12.87 3.24 -2.00
CA PHE A 48 11.92 2.15 -1.89
C PHE A 48 11.28 1.81 -3.24
N GLU A 49 11.46 0.56 -3.67
CA GLU A 49 10.83 -0.05 -4.85
C GLU A 49 9.80 -1.07 -4.39
N GLU A 50 8.52 -0.70 -4.48
CA GLU A 50 7.38 -1.53 -4.04
C GLU A 50 7.08 -2.63 -5.06
N MET A 51 6.86 -3.84 -4.57
CA MET A 51 6.45 -5.01 -5.34
C MET A 51 5.03 -5.43 -4.96
N ASP A 52 4.33 -6.10 -5.87
CA ASP A 52 3.02 -6.72 -5.61
C ASP A 52 1.90 -5.79 -5.10
N MET A 53 2.04 -4.46 -5.28
CA MET A 53 1.08 -3.43 -4.85
C MET A 53 -0.39 -3.72 -5.25
N PHE A 54 -0.61 -4.38 -6.38
CA PHE A 54 -1.94 -4.67 -6.91
C PHE A 54 -2.45 -6.08 -6.63
N VAL A 55 -1.68 -6.91 -5.92
CA VAL A 55 -2.11 -8.25 -5.52
C VAL A 55 -3.33 -8.15 -4.60
N GLN A 56 -4.24 -9.10 -4.74
CA GLN A 56 -5.44 -9.23 -3.91
C GLN A 56 -5.61 -10.71 -3.57
N HIS A 57 -6.15 -11.01 -2.39
CA HIS A 57 -6.51 -12.39 -2.07
C HIS A 57 -7.48 -12.97 -3.11
N ARG A 58 -7.46 -14.29 -3.22
CA ARG A 58 -8.37 -15.06 -4.08
C ARG A 58 -9.46 -15.79 -3.29
N SER A 59 -9.48 -15.64 -1.97
CA SER A 59 -10.52 -16.23 -1.12
C SER A 59 -11.92 -15.73 -1.49
N THR A 60 -12.86 -16.66 -1.48
CA THR A 60 -14.31 -16.48 -1.67
C THR A 60 -15.11 -17.00 -0.47
N GLU A 61 -14.43 -17.39 0.60
CA GLU A 61 -15.07 -17.87 1.82
C GLU A 61 -15.56 -16.70 2.66
N PHE A 62 -16.61 -16.91 3.45
CA PHE A 62 -17.12 -15.94 4.43
C PHE A 62 -17.44 -14.53 3.87
N GLY A 63 -17.79 -14.42 2.59
CA GLY A 63 -18.10 -13.13 1.95
C GLY A 63 -16.88 -12.30 1.56
N MET A 64 -15.67 -12.87 1.63
CA MET A 64 -14.43 -12.17 1.29
C MET A 64 -14.37 -11.72 -0.17
N GLU A 65 -15.10 -12.35 -1.08
CA GLU A 65 -15.21 -11.93 -2.48
C GLU A 65 -15.70 -10.48 -2.65
N LYS A 66 -16.46 -9.97 -1.67
CA LYS A 66 -17.03 -8.61 -1.68
C LYS A 66 -16.03 -7.54 -1.25
N THR A 67 -14.92 -7.91 -0.63
CA THR A 67 -13.93 -6.95 -0.10
C THR A 67 -12.58 -7.24 -0.70
N LYS A 68 -12.15 -6.41 -1.66
CA LYS A 68 -10.83 -6.55 -2.30
C LYS A 68 -9.96 -5.34 -1.99
N ILE A 69 -8.87 -5.57 -1.27
CA ILE A 69 -7.93 -4.53 -0.87
C ILE A 69 -6.60 -4.81 -1.58
N PRO A 70 -6.09 -3.89 -2.43
CA PRO A 70 -4.77 -4.04 -3.04
C PRO A 70 -3.64 -4.17 -2.01
N GLY A 71 -2.67 -5.03 -2.27
CA GLY A 71 -1.56 -5.38 -1.38
C GLY A 71 -1.90 -6.42 -0.31
N ASP A 72 -3.17 -6.85 -0.21
CA ASP A 72 -3.64 -7.88 0.72
C ASP A 72 -3.18 -7.70 2.18
N GLY A 73 -3.06 -6.44 2.61
CA GLY A 73 -2.68 -6.07 3.98
C GLY A 73 -1.18 -6.03 4.27
N VAL A 74 -0.32 -6.24 3.27
CA VAL A 74 1.14 -6.15 3.41
C VAL A 74 1.74 -5.25 2.33
N VAL A 75 2.85 -4.58 2.66
CA VAL A 75 3.65 -3.81 1.71
C VAL A 75 5.01 -4.49 1.61
N THR A 76 5.38 -4.92 0.41
CA THR A 76 6.62 -5.65 0.13
C THR A 76 7.45 -4.89 -0.90
N GLY A 77 8.77 -5.09 -0.86
CA GLY A 77 9.70 -4.41 -1.75
C GLY A 77 11.11 -4.43 -1.20
N TRP A 78 11.96 -3.63 -1.81
CA TRP A 78 13.34 -3.43 -1.38
C TRP A 78 13.69 -1.95 -1.46
N GLY A 79 14.78 -1.57 -0.82
CA GLY A 79 15.35 -0.23 -0.88
C GLY A 79 16.66 -0.21 -0.09
N THR A 80 17.22 0.97 0.14
CA THR A 80 18.53 1.09 0.77
C THR A 80 18.44 1.64 2.18
N VAL A 81 19.36 1.22 3.06
CA VAL A 81 19.57 1.81 4.39
C VAL A 81 21.04 2.20 4.49
N ASN A 82 21.32 3.50 4.59
CA ASN A 82 22.69 4.02 4.54
C ASN A 82 23.44 3.57 3.27
N GLY A 83 22.74 3.54 2.13
CA GLY A 83 23.29 3.19 0.82
C GLY A 83 23.53 1.70 0.56
N ARG A 84 22.94 0.81 1.36
CA ARG A 84 23.08 -0.66 1.23
C ARG A 84 21.73 -1.35 1.13
#